data_AF-A0A4Q3YZ18-F1
#
_entry.id   AF-A0A4Q3YZ18-F1
#
_cell.length_a   1.000
_cell.length_b   1.000
_cell.length_c   1.000
_cell.angle_alpha   90.00
_cell.angle_beta   90.00
_cell.angle_gamma   90.00
#
_symmetry.space_group_name_H-M   'P 1'
#
loop_
_entity.id
_entity.type
_entity.pdbx_description
1 polymer ?
#
loop_
_entity_poly.entity_id
_entity_poly.type
_entity_poly.pdbx_seq_one_letter_code
_entity_poly.pdbx_strand_id
1 'polypeptide(L)'
;MTDARAEMRRYAIGAILSAVLTLAAFWVVLADGVARGTALWIVGAAGVAQIAVQLRCFLHIGSASKREDLHLILFSALLAGLMIGGTIWIMTSLHGRMH
;
A
#
# COMPACT_ATOMS: atom_id res chain seq x y z
N MET A 1 -8.40 23.14 22.10
CA MET A 1 -7.62 22.04 22.74
C MET A 1 -8.28 20.66 22.56
N THR A 2 -9.51 20.60 22.03
CA THR A 2 -10.26 19.36 21.70
C THR A 2 -9.89 18.79 20.32
N ASP A 3 -9.39 19.60 19.41
CA ASP A 3 -9.21 19.23 17.99
C ASP A 3 -7.94 18.39 17.74
N ALA A 4 -6.84 18.73 18.42
CA ALA A 4 -5.58 18.00 18.32
C ALA A 4 -5.71 16.51 18.72
N ARG A 5 -6.59 16.18 19.68
CA ARG A 5 -6.84 14.79 20.09
C ARG A 5 -7.61 13.99 19.04
N ALA A 6 -8.50 14.65 18.28
CA ALA A 6 -9.27 14.01 17.22
C ALA A 6 -8.38 13.69 16.01
N GLU A 7 -7.45 14.59 15.68
CA GLU A 7 -6.39 14.36 14.70
C GLU A 7 -5.47 13.22 15.12
N MET A 8 -4.92 13.26 16.34
CA MET A 8 -4.02 12.23 16.85
C MET A 8 -4.67 10.85 16.90
N ARG A 9 -5.98 10.78 17.18
CA ARG A 9 -6.75 9.53 17.13
C ARG A 9 -6.91 9.00 15.70
N ARG A 10 -7.06 9.86 14.69
CA ARG A 10 -7.06 9.45 13.27
C ARG A 10 -5.70 8.92 12.84
N TYR A 11 -4.60 9.55 13.25
CA TYR A 11 -3.24 9.03 13.00
C TYR A 11 -3.03 7.67 13.64
N ALA A 12 -3.43 7.52 14.90
CA ALA A 12 -3.31 6.25 15.61
C ALA A 12 -4.14 5.13 14.95
N ILE A 13 -5.36 5.42 14.49
CA ILE A 13 -6.20 4.43 13.80
C ILE A 13 -5.55 4.00 12.46
N GLY A 14 -5.00 4.93 11.69
CA GLY A 14 -4.28 4.60 10.45
C GLY A 14 -3.05 3.74 10.69
N ALA A 15 -2.28 4.07 11.74
CA ALA A 15 -1.08 3.31 12.13
C ALA A 15 -1.43 1.90 12.61
N ILE A 16 -2.48 1.76 13.42
CA ILE A 16 -2.97 0.46 13.89
C ILE A 16 -3.49 -0.38 12.71
N LEU A 17 -4.20 0.23 11.75
CA LEU A 17 -4.68 -0.48 10.57
C LEU A 17 -3.54 -1.05 9.72
N SER A 18 -2.45 -0.28 9.53
CA SER A 18 -1.24 -0.75 8.82
C SER A 18 -0.53 -1.86 9.58
N ALA A 19 -0.41 -1.72 10.91
CA ALA A 19 0.20 -2.73 11.76
C ALA A 19 -0.59 -4.05 11.70
N VAL A 20 -1.92 -3.99 11.80
CA VAL A 20 -2.80 -5.17 11.70
C VAL A 20 -2.69 -5.81 10.31
N LEU A 21 -2.65 -5.02 9.24
CA LEU A 21 -2.53 -5.56 7.88
C LEU A 21 -1.16 -6.25 7.67
N THR A 22 -0.09 -5.69 8.24
CA THR A 22 1.24 -6.33 8.24
C THR A 22 1.20 -7.65 8.99
N LEU A 23 0.62 -7.64 10.20
CA LEU A 23 0.52 -8.84 11.03
C LEU A 23 -0.30 -9.94 10.35
N ALA A 24 -1.40 -9.56 9.69
CA ALA A 24 -2.24 -10.49 8.92
C ALA A 24 -1.47 -11.09 7.73
N ALA A 25 -0.71 -10.28 7.00
CA ALA A 25 0.13 -10.76 5.89
C ALA A 25 1.19 -11.76 6.38
N PHE A 26 1.87 -11.45 7.49
CA PHE A 26 2.84 -12.36 8.11
C PHE A 26 2.18 -13.66 8.61
N TRP A 27 1.00 -13.56 9.22
CA TRP A 27 0.27 -14.72 9.72
C TRP A 27 -0.10 -15.69 8.60
N VAL A 28 -0.52 -15.17 7.44
CA VAL A 28 -0.85 -16.00 6.26
C VAL A 28 0.39 -16.75 5.73
N VAL A 29 1.57 -16.14 5.78
CA VAL A 29 2.81 -16.78 5.33
C VAL A 29 3.35 -17.79 6.35
N LEU A 30 3.23 -17.49 7.64
CA LEU A 30 3.68 -18.36 8.73
C LEU A 30 2.75 -19.56 8.95
N ALA A 31 1.49 -19.47 8.51
CA ALA A 31 0.59 -20.61 8.47
C ALA A 31 1.03 -21.57 7.34
N ASP A 32 1.72 -22.64 7.71
CA ASP A 32 2.26 -23.71 6.83
C ASP A 32 1.21 -24.44 5.96
N GLY A 33 -0.06 -24.04 6.00
CA GLY A 33 -1.18 -24.66 5.26
C GLY A 33 -1.43 -24.09 3.86
N VAL A 34 -0.69 -23.08 3.41
CA VAL A 34 -0.96 -22.39 2.13
C VAL A 34 0.08 -22.78 1.07
N ALA A 35 -0.41 -23.30 -0.08
CA ALA A 35 0.44 -23.59 -1.22
C ALA A 35 1.22 -22.32 -1.66
N ARG A 36 2.51 -22.46 -2.00
CA ARG A 36 3.42 -21.33 -2.33
C ARG A 36 2.83 -20.34 -3.36
N GLY A 37 2.13 -20.84 -4.37
CA GLY A 37 1.49 -20.00 -5.39
C GLY A 37 0.35 -19.12 -4.81
N THR A 38 -0.47 -19.69 -3.93
CA THR A 38 -1.55 -18.98 -3.24
C THR A 38 -0.98 -17.98 -2.23
N ALA A 39 0.07 -18.34 -1.50
CA ALA A 39 0.74 -17.45 -0.54
C ALA A 39 1.32 -16.20 -1.24
N LEU A 40 1.96 -16.37 -2.40
CA LEU A 40 2.47 -15.26 -3.22
C LEU A 40 1.37 -14.28 -3.63
N TRP A 41 0.21 -14.79 -4.07
CA TRP A 41 -0.94 -13.95 -4.43
C TRP A 41 -1.49 -13.18 -3.23
N ILE A 42 -1.65 -13.83 -2.08
CA ILE A 42 -2.19 -13.18 -0.88
C ILE A 42 -1.22 -12.10 -0.36
N VAL A 43 0.09 -12.41 -0.32
CA VAL A 43 1.12 -11.44 0.09
C VAL A 43 1.21 -10.29 -0.89
N GLY A 44 1.11 -10.56 -2.20
CA GLY A 44 1.06 -9.51 -3.23
C GLY A 44 -0.12 -8.56 -3.03
N ALA A 45 -1.32 -9.11 -2.83
CA ALA A 45 -2.53 -8.32 -2.54
C ALA A 45 -2.40 -7.53 -1.24
N ALA A 46 -1.87 -8.16 -0.18
CA ALA A 46 -1.60 -7.49 1.10
C ALA A 46 -0.57 -6.37 0.95
N GLY A 47 0.46 -6.55 0.12
CA GLY A 47 1.47 -5.53 -0.19
C GLY A 47 0.88 -4.32 -0.91
N VAL A 48 0.00 -4.55 -1.89
CA VAL A 48 -0.73 -3.45 -2.58
C VAL A 48 -1.63 -2.70 -1.59
N ALA A 49 -2.38 -3.43 -0.77
CA ALA A 49 -3.19 -2.83 0.29
C ALA A 49 -2.32 -2.06 1.29
N GLN A 50 -1.11 -2.53 1.59
CA GLN A 50 -0.16 -1.85 2.46
C GLN A 50 0.33 -0.54 1.86
N ILE A 51 0.67 -0.51 0.57
CA ILE A 51 1.03 0.73 -0.14
C ILE A 51 -0.12 1.75 -0.01
N ALA A 52 -1.37 1.31 -0.20
CA ALA A 52 -2.53 2.19 -0.05
C ALA A 52 -2.69 2.73 1.37
N VAL A 53 -2.51 1.89 2.40
CA VAL A 53 -2.57 2.32 3.81
C VAL A 53 -1.42 3.27 4.15
N GLN A 54 -0.20 2.99 3.69
CA GLN A 54 0.97 3.84 3.94
C GLN A 54 0.81 5.21 3.27
N LEU A 55 0.32 5.24 2.02
CA LEU A 55 -0.03 6.48 1.34
C LEU A 55 -1.12 7.24 2.11
N ARG A 56 -2.14 6.57 2.67
CA ARG A 56 -3.19 7.26 3.43
C ARG A 56 -2.73 7.74 4.81
N CYS A 57 -1.91 6.96 5.50
CA CYS A 57 -1.52 7.18 6.89
C CYS A 57 -0.31 8.11 7.01
N PHE A 58 0.65 8.00 6.10
CA PHE A 58 1.90 8.75 6.13
C PHE A 58 1.86 10.02 5.26
N LEU A 59 1.08 9.99 4.17
CA LEU A 59 0.96 11.13 3.24
C LEU A 59 -0.17 12.11 3.59
N HIS A 60 -0.69 12.02 4.82
CA HIS A 60 -1.47 13.08 5.45
C HIS A 60 -2.66 13.59 4.62
N ILE A 61 -3.51 12.67 4.15
CA ILE A 61 -4.85 13.02 3.65
C ILE A 61 -5.75 13.35 4.86
N GLY A 62 -5.62 14.58 5.33
CA GLY A 62 -6.58 15.17 6.25
C GLY A 62 -5.95 15.73 7.51
N SER A 63 -5.60 17.02 7.42
CA SER A 63 -6.18 18.00 8.34
C SER A 63 -5.99 19.45 7.87
N ALA A 64 -4.94 19.75 7.10
CA ALA A 64 -4.66 21.14 6.68
C ALA A 64 -4.13 21.33 5.24
N SER A 65 -3.89 20.25 4.46
CA SER A 65 -3.32 20.41 3.13
C SER A 65 -4.34 20.93 2.12
N LYS A 66 -3.92 21.95 1.37
CA LYS A 66 -4.70 22.54 0.27
C LYS A 66 -5.00 21.46 -0.76
N ARG A 67 -6.10 21.64 -1.51
CA ARG A 67 -6.51 20.71 -2.58
C ARG A 67 -5.41 20.47 -3.61
N GLU A 68 -4.46 21.40 -3.79
CA GLU A 68 -3.28 21.24 -4.64
C GLU A 68 -2.35 20.09 -4.21
N ASP A 69 -2.06 19.97 -2.91
CA ASP A 69 -1.14 18.92 -2.41
C ASP A 69 -1.73 17.53 -2.65
N LEU A 70 -3.05 17.40 -2.50
CA LEU A 70 -3.77 16.15 -2.79
C LEU A 70 -3.63 15.75 -4.26
N HIS A 71 -3.70 16.71 -5.19
CA HIS A 71 -3.51 16.42 -6.62
C HIS A 71 -2.08 16.00 -6.94
N LEU A 72 -1.07 16.65 -6.35
CA LEU A 72 0.33 16.28 -6.52
C LEU A 72 0.63 14.88 -5.99
N ILE A 73 0.07 14.54 -4.82
CA ILE A 73 0.17 13.22 -4.21
C ILE A 73 -0.49 12.16 -5.08
N LEU A 74 -1.72 12.40 -5.54
CA LEU A 74 -2.45 11.47 -6.40
C LEU A 74 -1.71 11.26 -7.73
N PHE A 75 -1.17 12.33 -8.31
CA PHE A 75 -0.37 12.28 -9.53
C PHE A 75 0.91 11.47 -9.35
N SER A 76 1.63 11.67 -8.23
CA SER A 76 2.83 10.88 -7.90
C SER A 76 2.50 9.40 -7.70
N ALA A 77 1.40 9.08 -7.01
CA ALA A 77 0.96 7.69 -6.81
C ALA A 77 0.56 7.02 -8.13
N LEU A 78 -0.12 7.76 -9.03
CA LEU A 78 -0.45 7.29 -10.38
C LEU A 78 0.82 6.98 -11.19
N LEU A 79 1.80 7.89 -11.17
CA LEU A 79 3.10 7.69 -11.82
C LEU A 79 3.84 6.47 -11.27
N ALA A 80 3.87 6.30 -9.94
CA ALA A 80 4.49 5.14 -9.30
C ALA A 80 3.80 3.83 -9.73
N GLY A 81 2.46 3.80 -9.75
CA GLY A 81 1.68 2.65 -10.21
C GLY A 81 1.96 2.31 -11.68
N LEU A 82 2.04 3.34 -12.54
CA LEU A 82 2.38 3.17 -13.96
C LEU A 82 3.81 2.64 -14.14
N MET A 83 4.78 3.15 -13.37
CA MET A 83 6.16 2.68 -13.42
C MET A 83 6.26 1.21 -12.98
N ILE A 84 5.67 0.85 -11.85
CA ILE A 84 5.70 -0.54 -11.34
C ILE A 84 5.00 -1.49 -12.33
N GLY A 85 3.78 -1.17 -12.74
CA GLY A 85 3.01 -1.98 -13.68
C GLY A 85 3.69 -2.08 -15.06
N GLY A 86 4.22 -0.97 -15.56
CA GLY A 86 4.97 -0.91 -16.80
C GLY A 86 6.25 -1.74 -16.76
N THR A 87 7.01 -1.68 -15.66
CA THR A 87 8.20 -2.52 -15.48
C THR A 87 7.85 -4.00 -15.46
N ILE A 88 6.81 -4.39 -14.72
CA ILE A 88 6.35 -5.79 -14.69
C ILE A 88 5.97 -6.25 -16.10
N TRP A 89 5.16 -5.47 -16.83
CA TRP A 89 4.76 -5.78 -18.20
C TRP A 89 5.95 -5.95 -19.15
N ILE A 90 6.89 -5.00 -19.12
CA ILE A 90 8.09 -5.03 -19.97
C ILE A 90 8.93 -6.26 -19.66
N MET A 91 9.15 -6.56 -18.37
CA MET A 91 9.93 -7.72 -17.96
C MET A 91 9.28 -9.04 -18.38
N THR A 92 7.95 -9.17 -18.21
CA THR A 92 7.22 -10.37 -18.67
C THR A 92 7.22 -10.52 -20.19
N SER A 93 7.10 -9.41 -20.92
CA SER A 93 7.14 -9.39 -22.39
C SER A 93 8.53 -9.78 -22.92
N LEU A 94 9.59 -9.26 -22.30
CA LEU A 94 10.96 -9.60 -22.65
C LEU A 94 11.27 -11.06 -22.32
N HIS A 95 10.85 -11.55 -21.15
CA HIS A 95 11.04 -12.96 -20.75
C HIS A 95 10.39 -13.92 -21.74
N GLY A 96 9.17 -13.63 -22.19
CA GLY A 96 8.47 -14.45 -23.20
C GLY A 96 9.08 -14.38 -24.61
N ARG A 97 9.95 -13.41 -24.90
CA ARG A 97 10.68 -13.27 -26.18
C ARG A 97 12.06 -13.91 -26.16
N MET A 98 12.62 -14.15 -24.98
CA MET A 98 13.94 -14.79 -24.79
C MET A 98 13.84 -16.31 -24.62
N HIS A 99 12.62 -16.86 -24.65
CA HIS A 99 12.32 -18.28 -24.81
C HIS A 99 11.89 -18.57 -26.25
#